data_AF-A0A1G4Y650-F1
#
_entry.id   AF-A0A1G4Y650-F1
#
_cell.length_a   1.000
_cell.length_b   1.000
_cell.length_c   1.000
_cell.angle_alpha   90.00
_cell.angle_beta   90.00
_cell.angle_gamma   90.00
#
_symmetry.space_group_name_H-M   'P 1'
#
loop_
_entity.id
_entity.type
_entity.pdbx_description
1 polymer ?
#
loop_
_entity_poly.entity_id
_entity_poly.type
_entity_poly.pdbx_seq_one_letter_code
_entity_poly.pdbx_strand_id
1 'polypeptide(L)'
;MTVVETLLVFVVAPLAVVLLAYGLVLLPGLKNRDRYKPGTPWGHDAVWYEPHPVGGAHAGGHDAHDEHGTGDQVAALTIGETAGAPRRTAAGGARGTW
;
A
#
# COMPACT_ATOMS: atom_id res chain seq x y z
N MET A 1 14.87 -31.06 30.14
CA MET A 1 14.80 -30.63 28.74
C MET A 1 14.32 -31.79 27.88
N THR A 2 13.15 -31.66 27.24
CA THR A 2 12.66 -32.63 26.26
C THR A 2 12.73 -32.04 24.85
N VAL A 3 12.73 -32.87 23.80
CA VAL A 3 12.73 -32.38 22.40
C VAL A 3 11.54 -31.47 22.13
N VAL A 4 10.37 -31.79 22.69
CA VAL A 4 9.15 -30.97 22.59
C VAL A 4 9.36 -29.61 23.25
N GLU A 5 9.91 -29.58 24.46
CA GLU A 5 10.22 -28.34 25.19
C GLU A 5 11.18 -27.46 24.40
N THR A 6 12.24 -28.02 23.83
CA THR A 6 13.19 -27.29 22.98
C THR A 6 12.50 -26.68 21.76
N LEU A 7 11.62 -27.42 21.08
CA LEU A 7 10.90 -26.89 19.92
C LEU A 7 9.93 -25.77 20.30
N LEU A 8 9.19 -25.93 21.40
CA LEU A 8 8.27 -24.89 21.86
C LEU A 8 9.00 -23.59 22.20
N VAL A 9 10.14 -23.69 22.88
CA VAL A 9 10.89 -22.50 23.32
C VAL A 9 11.65 -21.85 22.16
N PHE A 10 12.35 -22.62 21.33
CA PHE A 10 13.28 -22.06 20.33
C PHE A 10 12.67 -21.88 18.95
N VAL A 11 11.53 -22.48 18.65
CA VAL A 11 10.86 -22.34 17.35
C VAL A 11 9.51 -21.66 17.52
N VAL A 12 8.66 -22.18 18.40
CA VAL A 12 7.28 -21.70 18.50
C VAL A 12 7.21 -20.32 19.16
N ALA A 13 7.90 -20.09 20.28
CA ALA A 13 7.91 -18.80 20.94
C ALA A 13 8.40 -17.64 20.05
N PRO A 14 9.56 -17.72 19.36
CA PRO A 14 10.00 -16.65 18.48
C PRO A 14 9.06 -16.47 17.28
N LEU A 15 8.55 -17.56 16.71
CA LEU A 15 7.60 -17.48 15.59
C LEU A 15 6.29 -16.80 16.03
N ALA A 16 5.81 -17.07 17.24
CA ALA A 16 4.64 -16.41 17.81
C ALA A 16 4.85 -14.89 17.97
N VAL A 17 6.04 -14.45 18.37
CA VAL A 17 6.38 -13.01 18.46
C VAL A 17 6.33 -12.34 17.09
N VAL A 18 6.89 -12.98 16.06
CA VAL A 18 6.85 -12.46 14.69
C VAL A 18 5.41 -12.38 14.17
N LEU A 19 4.61 -13.43 14.38
CA LEU A 19 3.21 -13.43 13.96
C LEU A 19 2.38 -12.39 14.70
N LEU A 20 2.66 -12.15 15.98
CA LEU A 20 2.02 -11.09 16.75
C LEU A 20 2.34 -9.71 16.18
N ALA A 21 3.62 -9.42 15.93
CA ALA A 21 4.05 -8.17 15.32
C ALA A 21 3.43 -7.97 13.92
N TYR A 22 3.49 -9.00 13.08
CA TYR A 22 2.85 -9.01 11.77
C TYR A 22 1.35 -8.72 11.86
N GLY A 23 0.66 -9.39 12.79
CA GLY A 23 -0.76 -9.18 13.04
C GLY A 23 -1.07 -7.73 13.43
N LEU A 24 -0.32 -7.17 14.38
CA LEU A 24 -0.50 -5.79 14.84
C LEU A 24 -0.28 -4.76 13.72
N VAL A 25 0.67 -5.01 12.82
CA VAL A 25 0.99 -4.09 11.71
C VAL A 25 -0.02 -4.21 10.57
N LEU A 26 -0.38 -5.43 10.16
CA LEU A 26 -1.19 -5.62 8.95
C LEU A 26 -2.70 -5.61 9.20
N LEU A 27 -3.20 -6.09 10.35
CA LEU A 27 -4.65 -6.10 10.62
C LEU A 27 -5.32 -4.72 10.45
N PRO A 28 -4.75 -3.61 10.94
CA PRO A 28 -5.36 -2.29 10.76
C PRO A 28 -5.47 -1.89 9.28
N GLY A 29 -4.46 -2.23 8.48
CA GLY A 29 -4.40 -1.93 7.05
C GLY A 29 -5.36 -2.76 6.19
N LEU A 30 -5.86 -3.88 6.71
CA LEU A 30 -6.92 -4.67 6.06
C LEU A 30 -8.31 -4.09 6.32
N LYS A 31 -8.52 -3.45 7.47
CA LYS A 31 -9.84 -2.95 7.90
C LYS A 31 -10.19 -1.58 7.31
N ASN A 32 -9.20 -0.75 6.99
CA ASN A 32 -9.42 0.66 6.59
C ASN A 32 -9.18 0.93 5.09
N ARG A 33 -9.47 -0.02 4.19
CA ARG A 33 -9.34 0.20 2.73
C ARG A 33 -10.61 0.69 2.07
N ASP A 34 -11.34 1.58 2.74
CA ASP A 34 -12.46 2.28 2.09
C ASP A 34 -11.92 3.24 1.06
N ARG A 35 -11.72 2.72 -0.16
CA ARG A 35 -11.39 3.54 -1.32
C ARG A 35 -12.62 4.34 -1.70
N TYR A 36 -12.42 5.62 -1.99
CA TYR A 36 -13.45 6.45 -2.58
C TYR A 36 -14.03 5.77 -3.83
N LYS A 37 -15.35 5.64 -3.88
CA LYS A 37 -16.07 5.09 -5.04
C LYS A 37 -16.73 6.23 -5.81
N PRO A 38 -16.62 6.27 -7.15
CA PRO A 38 -17.35 7.22 -7.98
C PRO A 38 -18.86 7.20 -7.69
N GLY A 39 -19.47 8.37 -7.58
CA GLY A 39 -20.88 8.54 -7.20
C GLY A 39 -21.16 8.68 -5.69
N THR A 40 -20.13 8.53 -4.84
CA THR A 40 -20.24 8.85 -3.41
C THR A 40 -19.93 10.34 -3.22
N PRO A 41 -20.67 11.10 -2.38
CA PRO A 41 -20.26 12.47 -2.04
C PRO A 41 -18.86 12.48 -1.40
N TRP A 42 -18.02 13.43 -1.80
CA TRP A 42 -16.67 13.59 -1.25
C TRP A 42 -16.76 14.22 0.14
N GLY A 43 -16.46 13.44 1.17
CA GLY A 43 -16.56 13.85 2.59
C GLY A 43 -15.23 14.25 3.22
N HIS A 44 -14.16 14.39 2.43
CA HIS A 44 -12.84 14.81 2.92
C HIS A 44 -12.55 16.26 2.49
N ASP A 45 -11.62 16.92 3.16
CA ASP A 45 -11.18 18.25 2.76
C ASP A 45 -10.50 18.21 1.37
N ALA A 46 -10.51 19.34 0.67
CA ALA A 46 -9.84 19.46 -0.62
C ALA A 46 -8.32 19.42 -0.40
N VAL A 47 -7.67 18.38 -0.90
CA VAL A 47 -6.21 18.23 -0.87
C VAL A 47 -5.69 18.42 -2.28
N TRP A 48 -4.76 19.35 -2.44
CA TRP A 48 -4.04 19.55 -3.70
C TRP A 48 -2.80 18.68 -3.70
N TYR A 49 -2.57 17.98 -4.81
CA TYR A 49 -1.34 17.23 -4.99
C TYR A 49 -0.18 18.21 -5.24
N GLU A 50 0.77 18.25 -4.32
CA GLU A 50 2.04 18.95 -4.52
C GLU A 50 3.08 17.92 -4.98
N PRO A 51 3.70 18.11 -6.16
CA PRO A 51 4.76 17.22 -6.61
C PRO A 51 5.92 17.25 -5.61
N HIS A 52 6.13 16.15 -4.89
CA HIS A 52 7.32 16.03 -4.05
C HIS A 52 8.55 16.06 -4.97
N PRO A 53 9.48 17.02 -4.77
CA PRO A 53 10.71 17.02 -5.53
C PRO A 53 11.43 15.71 -5.25
N VAL A 54 11.87 15.03 -6.32
CA VAL A 54 12.75 13.87 -6.24
C VAL A 54 14.00 14.29 -5.46
N GLY A 55 14.04 13.99 -4.15
CA GLY A 55 15.17 14.28 -3.27
C GLY A 55 14.91 15.21 -2.07
N GLY A 56 13.68 15.36 -1.57
CA GLY A 56 13.40 16.19 -0.39
C GLY A 56 12.63 15.48 0.73
N ALA A 57 13.38 14.95 1.69
CA ALA A 57 13.05 14.63 3.09
C ALA A 57 11.60 14.24 3.47
N HIS A 58 11.48 13.02 3.99
CA HIS A 58 10.40 12.61 4.87
C HIS A 58 10.13 13.63 5.98
N ALA A 59 8.89 14.10 6.09
CA ALA A 59 8.29 14.56 7.34
C ALA A 59 6.98 13.78 7.53
N GLY A 60 6.96 12.62 8.18
CA GLY A 60 8.05 12.01 8.91
C GLY A 60 7.83 10.55 9.30
N GLY A 61 8.84 10.03 10.02
CA GLY A 61 8.75 8.80 10.81
C GLY A 61 9.66 7.66 10.37
N HIS A 62 10.95 7.77 10.73
CA HIS A 62 11.98 6.73 10.90
C HIS A 62 12.84 6.29 9.69
N ASP A 63 14.14 6.57 9.87
CA ASP A 63 15.34 6.07 9.21
C ASP A 63 15.38 4.51 9.20
N ALA A 64 16.08 3.76 8.36
CA ALA A 64 17.17 4.02 7.41
C ALA A 64 17.27 2.83 6.41
N HIS A 65 18.06 3.01 5.35
CA HIS A 65 18.73 1.98 4.53
C HIS A 65 17.89 1.05 3.62
N ASP A 66 17.90 1.31 2.30
CA ASP A 66 18.78 0.64 1.33
C ASP A 66 18.29 0.80 -0.12
N GLU A 67 19.25 0.83 -1.03
CA GLU A 67 19.16 1.14 -2.45
C GLU A 67 18.34 0.13 -3.26
N HIS A 68 17.45 0.60 -4.15
CA HIS A 68 16.99 -0.22 -5.28
C HIS A 68 16.70 0.63 -6.54
N GLY A 69 17.65 0.58 -7.47
CA GLY A 69 17.41 0.33 -8.90
C GLY A 69 16.51 1.29 -9.68
N THR A 70 17.17 2.15 -10.46
CA THR A 70 16.66 2.88 -11.64
C THR A 70 15.60 2.09 -12.44
N GLY A 71 14.36 2.57 -12.40
CA GLY A 71 13.26 2.16 -13.27
C GLY A 71 13.05 3.16 -14.40
N ASP A 72 13.15 2.63 -15.62
CA ASP A 72 13.05 3.26 -16.94
C ASP A 72 12.05 4.43 -17.07
N GLN A 73 12.50 5.51 -17.71
CA GLN A 73 11.69 6.71 -17.94
C GLN A 73 10.53 6.37 -18.89
N VAL A 74 9.32 6.27 -18.36
CA VAL A 74 8.13 6.11 -19.19
C VAL A 74 7.88 7.45 -19.89
N ALA A 75 8.18 7.50 -21.19
CA ALA A 75 7.96 8.67 -22.03
C ALA A 75 6.52 9.17 -21.90
N ALA A 76 6.36 10.47 -21.66
CA ALA A 76 5.05 11.11 -21.57
C ALA A 76 4.34 11.00 -22.93
N LEU A 77 3.12 10.43 -22.92
CA LEU A 77 2.25 10.36 -24.10
C LEU A 77 1.83 11.79 -24.51
N THR A 78 1.96 12.09 -25.79
CA THR A 78 1.50 13.35 -26.37
C THR A 78 -0.03 13.43 -26.39
N ILE A 79 -0.57 14.63 -26.23
CA ILE A 79 -2.02 14.89 -26.26
C ILE A 79 -2.57 14.37 -27.60
N GLY A 80 -3.46 13.38 -27.52
CA GLY A 80 -4.09 12.74 -28.68
C GLY A 80 -3.65 11.30 -28.95
N GLU A 81 -2.65 10.77 -28.24
CA GLU A 81 -2.22 9.38 -28.39
C GLU A 81 -3.07 8.44 -27.51
N THR A 82 -3.80 7.53 -28.14
CA THR A 82 -4.60 6.53 -27.42
C THR A 82 -3.74 5.35 -27.01
N ALA A 83 -3.41 5.25 -25.73
CA ALA A 83 -2.92 4.00 -25.15
C ALA A 83 -3.92 2.88 -25.50
N GLY A 84 -3.40 1.75 -26.00
CA GLY A 84 -4.19 0.64 -26.54
C GLY A 84 -5.36 0.21 -25.65
N ALA A 85 -6.37 -0.40 -26.29
CA ALA A 85 -7.70 -0.69 -25.73
C ALA A 85 -7.67 -1.07 -24.23
N PRO A 86 -8.45 -0.39 -23.37
CA PRO A 86 -8.40 -0.60 -21.93
C PRO A 86 -8.85 -2.03 -21.61
N ARG A 87 -7.94 -2.82 -21.03
CA ARG A 87 -8.27 -4.11 -20.43
C ARG A 87 -9.23 -3.82 -19.28
N ARG A 88 -10.50 -4.23 -19.39
CA ARG A 88 -11.52 -4.01 -18.35
C ARG A 88 -11.07 -4.67 -17.04
N THR A 89 -10.54 -3.88 -16.12
CA THR A 89 -10.13 -4.29 -14.76
C THR A 89 -11.00 -3.68 -13.66
N ALA A 90 -12.07 -2.97 -14.02
CA ALA A 90 -12.96 -2.32 -13.06
C ALA A 90 -13.91 -3.33 -12.40
N ALA A 91 -13.45 -3.99 -11.33
CA ALA A 91 -14.32 -4.66 -10.37
C ALA A 91 -14.78 -3.63 -9.31
N GLY A 92 -15.73 -2.76 -9.68
CA GLY A 92 -16.20 -1.70 -8.80
C GLY A 92 -17.48 -1.06 -9.31
N GLY A 93 -18.63 -1.64 -8.97
CA GLY A 93 -19.94 -1.10 -9.33
C GLY A 93 -20.16 0.30 -8.76
N ALA A 94 -20.57 1.21 -9.65
CA ALA A 94 -21.11 2.52 -9.31
C ALA A 94 -22.33 2.33 -8.40
N ARG A 95 -22.34 3.02 -7.25
CA ARG A 95 -23.47 3.02 -6.31
C ARG A 95 -24.20 4.35 -6.48
N GLY A 96 -25.06 4.45 -7.49
CA GLY A 96 -25.86 5.63 -7.75
C GLY A 96 -26.86 5.38 -8.87
N THR A 97 -28.10 5.83 -8.68
CA THR A 97 -29.12 5.93 -9.72
C THR A 97 -28.83 7.22 -10.49
N TRP A 98 -28.29 7.10 -11.71
CA TRP A 98 -28.31 8.24 -12.63
C TRP A 98 -29.73 8.46 -13.16
#